data_AF-A0A1S3QPL5-F1
#
_entry.id   AF-A0A1S3QPL5-F1
#
_cell.length_a   1.000
_cell.length_b   1.000
_cell.length_c   1.000
_cell.angle_alpha   90.00
_cell.angle_beta   90.00
_cell.angle_gamma   90.00
#
_symmetry.space_group_name_H-M   'P 1'
#
loop_
_entity.id
_entity.type
_entity.pdbx_description
1 polymer ?
#
loop_
_entity_poly.entity_id
_entity_poly.type
_entity_poly.pdbx_seq_one_letter_code
_entity_poly.pdbx_strand_id
1 'polypeptide(L)'
;NEGSIFQIDEETGNISMAKAADIAGPITLTVLASQVTNRDQFAVTQVTIEVLKKSRNPPRFEKERYEGYIYSNSVPETMILRDRTSNRPFRVRARDEDFAT
;
A
#
# COMPACT_ATOMS: atom_id res chain seq x y z
N ASN A 1 0.85 -23.36 -7.08
CA ASN A 1 -0.45 -22.69 -7.32
C ASN A 1 -1.57 -23.59 -6.80
N GLU A 2 -1.56 -23.91 -5.51
CA GLU A 2 -2.60 -24.74 -4.90
C GLU A 2 -3.87 -23.89 -4.77
N GLY A 3 -4.85 -24.09 -5.67
CA GLY A 3 -6.12 -23.34 -5.68
C GLY A 3 -6.42 -22.55 -6.96
N SER A 4 -5.49 -22.53 -7.93
CA SER A 4 -5.62 -21.77 -9.19
C SER A 4 -5.98 -20.30 -8.94
N ILE A 5 -5.28 -19.68 -7.99
CA ILE A 5 -5.52 -18.29 -7.56
C ILE A 5 -5.01 -17.31 -8.63
N PHE A 6 -3.88 -17.66 -9.25
CA PHE A 6 -3.27 -16.90 -10.34
C PHE A 6 -3.33 -17.71 -11.64
N GLN A 7 -3.45 -16.98 -12.75
CA GLN A 7 -3.36 -17.51 -14.11
C GLN A 7 -2.29 -16.73 -14.87
N ILE A 8 -1.53 -17.42 -15.71
CA ILE A 8 -0.58 -16.81 -16.63
C ILE A 8 -1.06 -16.99 -18.06
N ASP A 9 -0.97 -15.93 -18.86
CA ASP A 9 -1.21 -15.98 -20.29
C ASP A 9 0.01 -16.57 -21.00
N GLU A 10 -0.20 -17.61 -21.81
CA GLU A 10 0.88 -18.40 -22.42
C GLU A 10 1.63 -17.65 -23.55
N GLU A 11 1.01 -16.63 -24.15
CA GLU A 11 1.61 -15.88 -25.28
C GLU A 11 2.31 -14.60 -24.81
N THR A 12 1.70 -13.88 -23.86
CA THR A 12 2.19 -12.59 -23.34
C THR A 12 2.97 -12.71 -22.03
N GLY A 13 2.81 -13.82 -21.30
CA GLY A 13 3.39 -14.01 -19.96
C GLY A 13 2.71 -13.19 -18.86
N ASN A 14 1.55 -12.58 -19.13
CA ASN A 14 0.85 -11.75 -18.16
C ASN A 14 0.24 -12.61 -17.04
N ILE A 15 0.56 -12.29 -15.78
CA ILE A 15 0.04 -12.99 -14.60
C ILE A 15 -1.12 -12.19 -14.02
N SER A 16 -2.31 -12.78 -14.03
CA SER A 16 -3.53 -12.19 -13.50
C SER A 16 -4.09 -13.00 -12.33
N MET A 17 -4.87 -12.33 -11.47
CA MET A 17 -5.54 -12.95 -10.35
C MET A 17 -6.90 -13.50 -10.81
N ALA A 18 -7.04 -14.83 -10.84
CA ALA A 18 -8.27 -15.52 -11.22
C ALA A 18 -9.25 -15.65 -10.05
N LYS A 19 -8.73 -15.69 -8.80
CA LYS A 19 -9.52 -15.72 -7.57
C LYS A 19 -8.86 -14.85 -6.51
N ALA A 20 -9.67 -14.33 -5.58
CA ALA A 20 -9.13 -13.59 -4.44
C ALA A 20 -8.18 -14.47 -3.62
N ALA A 21 -7.04 -13.91 -3.22
CA ALA A 21 -6.15 -14.58 -2.29
C ALA A 21 -6.67 -14.39 -0.86
N ASP A 22 -7.03 -15.48 -0.20
CA ASP A 22 -7.64 -15.46 1.15
C ASP A 22 -6.59 -15.40 2.28
N ILE A 23 -5.34 -15.77 1.99
CA ILE A 23 -4.26 -15.88 2.97
C ILE A 23 -3.22 -14.79 2.69
N ALA A 24 -2.97 -13.95 3.69
CA ALA A 24 -1.89 -12.96 3.63
C ALA A 24 -0.53 -13.63 3.80
N GLY A 25 0.46 -13.16 3.04
CA GLY A 25 1.82 -13.72 3.02
C GLY A 25 2.37 -13.94 1.62
N PRO A 26 3.61 -14.43 1.50
CA PRO A 26 4.24 -14.68 0.21
C PRO A 26 3.65 -15.94 -0.44
N ILE A 27 3.27 -15.82 -1.71
CA ILE A 27 2.91 -16.93 -2.58
C ILE A 27 3.98 -17.04 -3.66
N THR A 28 4.70 -18.15 -3.68
CA THR A 28 5.73 -18.40 -4.70
C THR A 28 5.17 -19.25 -5.83
N LEU A 29 5.30 -18.76 -7.05
CA LEU A 29 4.97 -19.46 -8.28
C LEU A 29 6.25 -19.84 -9.00
N THR A 30 6.30 -21.08 -9.51
CA THR A 30 7.36 -21.50 -10.44
C THR A 30 6.79 -21.40 -11.84
N VAL A 31 7.40 -20.57 -12.68
CA VAL A 31 6.97 -20.30 -14.05
C VAL A 31 7.96 -20.97 -15.01
N LEU A 32 7.42 -21.71 -15.97
CA LEU A 32 8.18 -22.33 -17.04
C LEU A 32 7.81 -21.66 -18.36
N ALA A 33 8.82 -21.28 -19.13
CA ALA A 33 8.67 -20.80 -20.49
C ALA A 33 9.42 -21.74 -21.43
N SER A 34 8.73 -22.30 -22.43
CA SER A 34 9.32 -23.22 -23.42
C SER A 34 9.20 -22.64 -24.82
N GLN A 35 10.18 -22.90 -25.69
CA GLN A 35 10.10 -22.52 -27.09
C GLN A 35 8.98 -23.29 -27.80
N VAL A 36 8.26 -22.62 -28.71
CA VAL A 36 7.14 -23.22 -29.47
C VAL A 36 7.59 -24.38 -30.36
N THR A 37 8.75 -24.25 -31.00
CA THR A 37 9.30 -25.23 -31.94
C THR A 37 10.07 -26.37 -31.27
N ASN A 38 10.59 -26.15 -30.06
CA ASN A 38 11.36 -27.13 -29.31
C ASN A 38 11.09 -26.99 -27.81
N ARG A 39 10.22 -27.86 -27.28
CA ARG A 39 9.84 -27.83 -25.86
C ARG A 39 10.97 -28.22 -24.91
N ASP A 40 12.02 -28.88 -25.40
CA ASP A 40 13.21 -29.19 -24.60
C ASP A 40 14.07 -27.95 -24.32
N GLN A 41 13.87 -26.87 -25.09
CA GLN A 41 14.41 -25.55 -24.78
C GLN A 41 13.43 -24.78 -23.90
N PHE A 42 13.64 -24.86 -22.60
CA PHE A 42 12.83 -24.15 -21.61
C PHE A 42 13.68 -23.43 -20.56
N ALA A 43 13.10 -22.38 -19.99
CA ALA A 43 13.63 -21.66 -18.84
C ALA A 43 12.63 -21.74 -17.69
N VAL A 44 13.14 -21.82 -16.46
CA VAL A 44 12.33 -21.85 -15.25
C VAL A 44 12.75 -20.68 -14.36
N THR A 45 11.76 -19.96 -13.83
CA THR A 45 11.99 -18.87 -12.87
C THR A 45 10.96 -18.90 -11.75
N GLN A 46 11.24 -18.20 -10.66
CA GLN A 46 10.32 -18.05 -9.53
C GLN A 46 9.77 -16.63 -9.47
N VAL A 47 8.47 -16.52 -9.25
CA VAL A 47 7.76 -15.27 -9.03
C VAL A 47 7.18 -15.30 -7.63
N THR A 48 7.59 -14.36 -6.78
CA THR A 48 7.04 -14.21 -5.42
C THR A 48 6.02 -13.08 -5.41
N ILE A 49 4.77 -13.42 -5.07
CA ILE A 49 3.67 -12.46 -4.94
C ILE A 49 3.39 -12.26 -3.45
N GLU A 50 3.52 -11.03 -2.98
CA GLU A 50 3.20 -10.68 -1.58
C GLU A 50 1.74 -10.27 -1.44
N VAL A 51 0.95 -11.12 -0.79
CA VAL A 51 -0.45 -10.81 -0.48
C VAL A 51 -0.51 -9.96 0.77
N LEU A 52 -0.82 -8.68 0.59
CA LEU A 52 -0.96 -7.72 1.68
C LEU A 52 -2.36 -7.78 2.28
N LYS A 53 -2.45 -7.60 3.60
CA LYS A 53 -3.75 -7.40 4.26
C LYS A 53 -4.33 -6.08 3.81
N LYS A 54 -5.57 -6.10 3.33
CA LYS A 54 -6.32 -4.87 3.03
C LYS A 54 -6.48 -4.06 4.32
N SER A 55 -6.14 -2.77 4.26
CA SER A 55 -6.47 -1.79 5.29
C SER A 55 -7.99 -1.75 5.48
N ARG A 56 -8.44 -1.95 6.72
CA ARG A 56 -9.85 -1.97 7.12
C ARG A 56 -10.32 -0.61 7.60
N ASN A 57 -9.41 0.23 8.07
CA ASN A 57 -9.70 1.50 8.70
C ASN A 57 -9.08 2.64 7.90
N PRO A 58 -9.88 3.60 7.39
CA PRO A 58 -9.30 4.80 6.79
C PRO A 58 -8.61 5.64 7.87
N PRO A 59 -7.60 6.45 7.50
CA PRO A 59 -6.98 7.36 8.44
C PRO A 59 -8.01 8.37 8.96
N ARG A 60 -8.01 8.60 10.26
CA ARG A 60 -8.90 9.55 10.94
C ARG A 60 -8.10 10.59 11.68
N PHE A 61 -8.58 11.83 11.65
CA PHE A 61 -8.03 12.86 12.51
C PHE A 61 -8.28 12.53 13.99
N GLU A 62 -7.32 12.84 14.86
CA GLU A 62 -7.47 12.65 16.32
C GLU A 62 -8.59 13.52 16.91
N LYS A 63 -8.96 14.61 16.24
CA LYS A 63 -10.03 15.54 16.64
C LYS A 63 -10.94 15.83 15.46
N GLU A 64 -12.23 16.02 15.74
CA GLU A 64 -13.22 16.42 14.73
C GLU A 64 -13.04 17.87 14.29
N ARG A 65 -12.58 18.73 15.20
CA ARG A 65 -12.31 20.15 14.93
C ARG A 65 -10.96 20.54 15.49
N TYR A 66 -10.24 21.33 14.71
CA TYR A 66 -9.00 21.96 15.15
C TYR A 66 -9.11 23.47 15.07
N GLU A 67 -8.54 24.14 16.06
CA GLU A 67 -8.49 25.59 16.14
C GLU A 67 -7.03 26.02 16.31
N GLY A 68 -6.62 27.02 15.54
CA GLY A 68 -5.28 27.57 15.55
C GLY A 68 -5.34 29.09 15.50
N TYR A 69 -4.23 29.72 15.89
CA TYR A 69 -4.13 31.17 16.00
C TYR A 69 -2.96 31.68 15.15
N ILE A 70 -3.16 32.84 14.52
CA ILE A 70 -2.12 33.56 13.78
C ILE A 70 -2.30 35.06 14.05
N TYR A 71 -1.19 35.81 14.01
CA TYR A 71 -1.24 37.25 14.17
C TYR A 71 -1.58 37.93 12.84
N SER A 72 -2.33 39.02 12.88
CA SER A 72 -2.77 39.73 11.67
C SER A 72 -1.62 40.36 10.87
N ASN A 73 -0.48 40.60 11.53
CA ASN A 73 0.74 41.14 10.93
C ASN A 73 1.76 40.05 10.55
N SER A 74 1.37 38.77 10.56
CA SER A 74 2.25 37.67 10.17
C SER A 74 2.61 37.75 8.68
N VAL A 75 3.90 37.56 8.39
CA VAL A 75 4.41 37.44 7.01
C VAL A 75 4.03 36.09 6.40
N PRO A 76 4.05 35.93 5.07
CA PRO A 76 3.83 34.63 4.43
C PRO A 76 4.68 33.51 5.04
N GLU A 77 4.15 32.28 5.02
CA GLU A 77 4.79 31.07 5.56
C GLU A 77 5.01 31.08 7.09
N THR A 78 4.39 32.00 7.82
CA THR A 78 4.37 31.96 9.29
C THR A 78 3.62 30.72 9.81
N MET A 79 4.20 30.05 10.81
CA MET A 79 3.57 28.90 11.47
C MET A 79 2.33 29.32 12.27
N ILE A 80 1.25 28.53 12.15
CA ILE A 80 0.07 28.67 12.99
C ILE A 80 0.40 28.21 14.41
N LEU A 81 -0.09 28.93 15.42
CA LEU A 81 0.13 28.65 16.83
C LEU A 81 -1.05 27.90 17.45
N ARG A 82 -0.76 27.07 18.46
CA ARG A 82 -1.76 26.32 19.22
C ARG A 82 -2.66 27.23 20.08
N ASP A 83 -2.07 28.25 20.69
CA ASP A 83 -2.78 29.21 21.53
C ASP A 83 -2.14 30.61 21.35
N ARG A 84 -2.79 31.65 21.90
CA ARG A 84 -2.33 33.04 21.76
C ARG A 84 -1.19 33.41 22.71
N THR A 85 -0.85 32.53 23.65
CA THR A 85 0.03 32.83 24.80
C THR A 85 1.37 32.11 24.74
N SER A 86 1.45 31.02 23.98
CA SER A 86 2.61 30.16 23.86
C SER A 86 3.09 30.14 22.42
N ASN A 87 4.40 30.07 22.24
CA ASN A 87 5.01 29.93 20.91
C ASN A 87 5.00 28.45 20.43
N ARG A 88 3.93 27.71 20.76
CA ARG A 88 3.81 26.29 20.42
C ARG A 88 3.15 26.15 19.05
N PRO A 89 3.73 25.38 18.12
CA PRO A 89 3.14 25.20 16.81
C PRO A 89 1.82 24.42 16.91
N PHE A 90 0.86 24.81 16.09
CA PHE A 90 -0.36 24.07 15.84
C PHE A 90 -0.01 22.73 15.19
N ARG A 91 -0.65 21.67 15.67
CA ARG A 91 -0.38 20.29 15.24
C ARG A 91 -1.69 19.60 14.93
N VAL A 92 -1.79 19.08 13.72
CA VAL A 92 -2.85 18.18 13.28
C VAL A 92 -2.27 16.78 13.23
N ARG A 93 -3.00 15.80 13.74
CA ARG A 93 -2.59 14.40 13.74
C ARG A 93 -3.70 13.57 13.14
N ALA A 94 -3.33 12.70 12.20
CA ALA A 94 -4.19 11.62 11.73
C ALA A 94 -3.60 10.31 12.22
N ARG A 95 -4.46 9.38 12.63
CA ARG A 95 -4.11 8.02 13.00
C ARG A 95 -4.80 7.06 12.08
N ASP A 96 -4.09 6.00 11.74
CA ASP A 96 -4.64 4.85 11.04
C ASP A 96 -4.47 3.65 11.96
N GLU A 97 -5.58 3.02 12.34
CA GLU A 97 -5.57 1.89 13.27
C GLU A 97 -4.89 0.65 12.68
N ASP A 98 -4.80 0.55 11.35
CA ASP A 98 -4.14 -0.57 10.69
C ASP A 98 -2.60 -0.47 10.74
N PHE A 99 -2.08 0.72 11.05
CA PHE A 99 -0.65 1.03 11.13
C PHE A 99 -0.23 1.52 12.53
N ALA A 100 -1.11 1.36 13.53
CA ALA A 100 -0.77 1.66 14.91
C ALA A 100 0.17 0.57 15.46
N THR A 101 1.47 0.86 15.42
CA THR A 101 2.53 0.05 16.04
C THR A 101 2.48 0.10 17.56
#